data_AF-Q46AF9-F1
#
_entry.id   AF-Q46AF9-F1
#
_cell.length_a   1.000
_cell.length_b   1.000
_cell.length_c   1.000
_cell.angle_alpha   90.00
_cell.angle_beta   90.00
_cell.angle_gamma   90.00
#
_symmetry.space_group_name_H-M   'P 1'
#
loop_
_entity.id
_entity.type
_entity.pdbx_description
1 polymer ?
#
loop_
_entity_poly.entity_id
_entity_poly.type
_entity_poly.pdbx_seq_one_letter_code
_entity_poly.pdbx_strand_id
1 'polypeptide(L)'
;MIRKYIAIFSLFLLLTPVAYAEGNIVFSIPQKDYYFLVGEQAYIPLNITNSGNNDINGILGYTLTQEINSGSVHFSSSNSKSTNLQVSKGNSTVNLGFGTSDKPETLDVSLNFNYDDNGSKVVNLGNIAIHFVEKESDKQNQANPMQSSSQEASSTQQTTDPFAQQEQQIAQQEQQMQQIMQQMNNQQSSQTPQQAAQNNQMDQDTSALKEQMQKQVQQQQQMQQQFQQQIAASQDFQKANQKLSDLGYNLTSMSTNPSSNNTGTFTASYEKQNGDKASIQGEMNNGTMKSLQTDTAEDKQKMRDLLSQNKDFQKYQKQLQDDGFNEVDSTFSQENNTTALQIQYENANNETAQINAKFENGSVEDVELVREQERNLYPIYLIGTLILLALAYLVYNKYSGKKEQETLVEEKIPLQEENFDFREEAGKLVEKAISLYEEKQFKEAYGTAAQALRLYLSYKYGLKKEVTNSELMNYLKNRDVEYEKFDRCLQLSSLVEFAKRMPDDGEFEEMIEIIKDTMKDEKN
;
A
#
# COMPACT_ATOMS: atom_id res chain seq x y z
N MET A 1 31.75 -29.42 -27.55
CA MET A 1 31.88 -29.12 -26.10
C MET A 1 30.78 -28.19 -25.56
N ILE A 2 29.57 -28.18 -26.13
CA ILE A 2 28.46 -27.29 -25.70
C ILE A 2 27.24 -28.08 -25.15
N ARG A 3 27.32 -29.43 -25.11
CA ARG A 3 26.20 -30.31 -24.71
C ARG A 3 26.26 -30.81 -23.26
N LYS A 4 27.25 -30.40 -22.45
CA LYS A 4 27.37 -30.81 -21.04
C LYS A 4 27.04 -29.70 -20.02
N TYR A 5 26.85 -28.45 -20.46
CA TYR A 5 26.55 -27.34 -19.55
C TYR A 5 25.05 -27.01 -19.43
N ILE A 6 24.21 -27.53 -20.30
CA ILE A 6 22.75 -27.29 -20.25
C ILE A 6 22.06 -28.18 -19.20
N ALA A 7 22.64 -29.35 -18.87
CA ALA A 7 22.10 -30.23 -17.84
C ALA A 7 22.42 -29.79 -16.39
N ILE A 8 23.35 -28.85 -16.21
CA ILE A 8 23.70 -28.32 -14.87
C ILE A 8 22.89 -27.05 -14.54
N PHE A 9 22.34 -26.36 -15.55
CA PHE A 9 21.50 -25.19 -15.32
C PHE A 9 20.01 -25.53 -15.07
N SER A 10 19.55 -26.73 -15.48
CA SER A 10 18.19 -27.20 -15.22
C SER A 10 18.00 -27.96 -13.90
N LEU A 11 19.07 -28.26 -13.15
CA LEU A 11 18.97 -28.96 -11.85
C LEU A 11 19.05 -28.01 -10.64
N PHE A 12 19.28 -26.70 -10.84
CA PHE A 12 19.29 -25.71 -9.76
C PHE A 12 17.96 -24.96 -9.57
N LEU A 13 16.95 -25.24 -10.40
CA LEU A 13 15.63 -24.59 -10.32
C LEU A 13 14.56 -25.40 -9.55
N LEU A 14 14.93 -26.51 -8.91
CA LEU A 14 14.01 -27.43 -8.21
C LEU A 14 14.35 -27.64 -6.72
N LEU A 15 15.00 -26.65 -6.09
CA LEU A 15 15.25 -26.62 -4.63
C LEU A 15 14.97 -25.25 -4.02
N THR A 16 13.96 -24.52 -4.49
CA THR A 16 13.32 -23.57 -3.58
C THR A 16 12.28 -24.36 -2.79
N PRO A 17 12.45 -24.55 -1.47
CA PRO A 17 11.31 -24.94 -0.66
C PRO A 17 10.22 -23.91 -0.93
N VAL A 18 9.09 -24.34 -1.49
CA VAL A 18 7.87 -23.55 -1.42
C VAL A 18 7.47 -23.63 0.05
N ALA A 19 8.09 -22.77 0.86
CA ALA A 19 7.52 -22.38 2.12
C ALA A 19 6.19 -21.72 1.75
N TYR A 20 5.09 -22.34 2.14
CA TYR A 20 3.82 -21.64 2.26
C TYR A 20 4.11 -20.49 3.22
N ALA A 21 4.28 -19.29 2.68
CA ALA A 21 4.60 -18.13 3.48
C ALA A 21 3.34 -17.73 4.25
N GLU A 22 3.40 -17.89 5.57
CA GLU A 22 2.63 -17.08 6.52
C GLU A 22 2.70 -15.60 6.09
N GLY A 23 1.64 -14.82 6.34
CA GLY A 23 1.54 -13.42 5.92
C GLY A 23 2.77 -12.60 6.32
N ASN A 24 3.66 -12.41 5.36
CA ASN A 24 4.92 -11.69 5.55
C ASN A 24 4.85 -10.36 4.84
N ILE A 25 5.04 -9.30 5.61
CA ILE A 25 5.20 -7.93 5.12
C ILE A 25 6.68 -7.70 4.88
N VAL A 26 7.01 -7.20 3.70
CA VAL A 26 8.36 -6.77 3.35
C VAL A 26 8.34 -5.27 3.08
N PHE A 27 9.12 -4.53 3.84
CA PHE A 27 9.40 -3.12 3.59
C PHE A 27 10.68 -3.00 2.79
N SER A 28 10.69 -2.15 1.77
CA SER A 28 11.89 -1.86 0.99
C SER A 28 11.95 -0.41 0.56
N ILE A 29 13.18 0.10 0.46
CA ILE A 29 13.47 1.43 -0.04
C ILE A 29 14.52 1.32 -1.14
N PRO A 30 14.48 2.16 -2.19
CA PRO A 30 15.40 2.09 -3.32
C PRO A 30 16.84 2.49 -2.98
N GLN A 31 17.03 3.28 -1.93
CA GLN A 31 18.34 3.76 -1.49
C GLN A 31 18.37 3.90 0.03
N LYS A 32 19.55 3.79 0.62
CA LYS A 32 19.78 3.98 2.06
C LYS A 32 20.02 5.45 2.40
N ASP A 33 20.70 6.17 1.51
CA ASP A 33 21.12 7.55 1.70
C ASP A 33 20.32 8.45 0.74
N TYR A 34 19.59 9.42 1.29
CA TYR A 34 18.76 10.37 0.55
C TYR A 34 19.31 11.78 0.72
N TYR A 35 19.42 12.51 -0.39
CA TYR A 35 19.94 13.88 -0.38
C TYR A 35 18.88 14.87 -0.86
N PHE A 36 18.60 15.86 -0.02
CA PHE A 36 17.65 16.95 -0.27
C PHE A 36 18.37 18.29 -0.12
N LEU A 37 17.91 19.33 -0.80
CA LEU A 37 18.42 20.68 -0.55
C LEU A 37 17.91 21.20 0.80
N VAL A 38 18.68 22.09 1.41
CA VAL A 38 18.18 22.91 2.53
C VAL A 38 16.89 23.63 2.10
N GLY A 39 15.84 23.51 2.91
CA GLY A 39 14.48 24.02 2.66
C GLY A 39 13.60 23.10 1.79
N GLU A 40 14.14 22.01 1.24
CA GLU A 40 13.39 21.00 0.48
C GLU A 40 12.73 19.99 1.43
N GLN A 41 11.49 19.60 1.13
CA GLN A 41 10.77 18.60 1.93
C GLN A 41 11.31 17.19 1.62
N ALA A 42 11.79 16.49 2.64
CA ALA A 42 12.32 15.13 2.52
C ALA A 42 11.19 14.11 2.41
N TYR A 43 11.01 13.54 1.22
CA TYR A 43 10.08 12.43 0.95
C TYR A 43 10.83 11.17 0.56
N ILE A 44 10.57 10.07 1.26
CA ILE A 44 11.15 8.76 0.97
C ILE A 44 10.05 7.78 0.58
N PRO A 45 10.14 7.13 -0.60
CA PRO A 45 9.20 6.10 -0.99
C PRO A 45 9.52 4.79 -0.25
N LEU A 46 8.60 4.39 0.63
CA LEU A 46 8.59 3.07 1.24
C LEU A 46 7.75 2.13 0.37
N ASN A 47 8.40 1.16 -0.27
CA ASN A 47 7.73 0.10 -1.00
C ASN A 47 7.38 -1.03 -0.04
N ILE A 48 6.12 -1.44 -0.04
CA ILE A 48 5.58 -2.43 0.87
C ILE A 48 5.04 -3.59 0.04
N THR A 49 5.49 -4.80 0.35
CA THR A 49 4.95 -6.02 -0.23
C THR A 49 4.28 -6.82 0.87
N ASN A 50 2.96 -6.98 0.77
CA ASN A 50 2.19 -7.90 1.58
C ASN A 50 1.99 -9.20 0.81
N SER A 51 2.69 -10.24 1.25
CA SER A 51 2.55 -11.60 0.71
C SER A 51 1.36 -12.37 1.31
N GLY A 52 0.73 -11.80 2.32
CA GLY A 52 -0.50 -12.33 2.91
C GLY A 52 -1.70 -12.19 1.98
N ASN A 53 -2.80 -12.85 2.36
CA ASN A 53 -4.01 -12.86 1.55
C ASN A 53 -4.93 -11.66 1.79
N ASN A 54 -4.69 -10.92 2.87
CA ASN A 54 -5.59 -9.96 3.47
C ASN A 54 -4.85 -8.64 3.73
N ASP A 55 -5.59 -7.54 3.85
CA ASP A 55 -5.03 -6.25 4.25
C ASP A 55 -4.66 -6.27 5.74
N ILE A 56 -3.47 -5.73 6.06
CA ILE A 56 -2.93 -5.78 7.42
C ILE A 56 -2.89 -4.38 8.00
N ASN A 57 -3.61 -4.16 9.10
CA ASN A 57 -3.53 -2.93 9.87
C ASN A 57 -2.40 -3.04 10.90
N GLY A 58 -1.62 -1.97 11.02
CA GLY A 58 -0.60 -1.89 12.05
C GLY A 58 -0.21 -0.45 12.35
N ILE A 59 0.77 -0.32 13.24
CA ILE A 59 1.31 0.96 13.67
C ILE A 59 2.69 1.10 13.04
N LEU A 60 2.83 2.07 12.13
CA LEU A 60 4.12 2.49 11.61
C LEU A 60 4.71 3.54 12.55
N GLY A 61 5.77 3.17 13.28
CA GLY A 61 6.62 4.08 14.03
C GLY A 61 7.86 4.47 13.24
N TYR A 62 8.33 5.70 13.42
CA TYR A 62 9.65 6.10 12.97
C TYR A 62 10.36 6.99 13.99
N THR A 63 11.67 6.84 14.06
CA THR A 63 12.56 7.61 14.92
C THR A 63 13.58 8.33 14.05
N LEU A 64 13.59 9.65 14.14
CA LEU A 64 14.59 10.54 13.57
C LEU A 64 15.66 10.78 14.60
N THR A 65 16.89 10.37 14.34
CA THR A 65 18.06 10.57 15.18
C THR A 65 19.01 11.52 14.47
N GLN A 66 19.31 12.66 15.09
CA GLN A 66 20.32 13.59 14.62
C GLN A 66 21.61 13.33 15.38
N GLU A 67 22.64 12.82 14.70
CA GLU A 67 23.98 12.77 15.25
C GLU A 67 24.68 14.14 15.13
N ILE A 68 25.12 14.66 16.26
CA ILE A 68 25.92 15.87 16.39
C ILE A 68 27.33 15.42 16.75
N ASN A 69 28.19 15.40 15.74
CA ASN A 69 29.59 15.03 15.86
C ASN A 69 30.45 16.31 15.93
N SER A 70 31.16 16.50 17.03
CA SER A 70 32.02 17.67 17.22
C SER A 70 33.22 17.29 18.09
N GLY A 71 34.31 16.93 17.41
CA GLY A 71 35.57 16.54 18.06
C GLY A 71 35.48 15.21 18.81
N SER A 72 35.79 15.22 20.10
CA SER A 72 35.77 14.04 20.99
C SER A 72 34.39 13.70 21.56
N VAL A 73 33.35 14.47 21.25
CA VAL A 73 32.00 14.30 21.77
C VAL A 73 31.04 13.95 20.63
N HIS A 74 30.42 12.78 20.77
CA HIS A 74 29.34 12.29 19.93
C HIS A 74 28.04 12.42 20.73
N PHE A 75 27.08 13.20 20.24
CA PHE A 75 25.74 13.31 20.83
C PHE A 75 24.69 12.96 19.79
N SER A 76 23.60 12.32 20.20
CA SER A 76 22.45 12.05 19.34
C SER A 76 21.16 12.57 19.96
N SER A 77 20.38 13.30 19.17
CA SER A 77 19.03 13.76 19.54
C SER A 77 18.01 12.95 18.76
N SER A 78 17.02 12.36 19.42
CA SER A 78 16.03 11.52 18.75
C SER A 78 14.61 12.03 18.93
N ASN A 79 13.81 12.02 17.87
CA ASN A 79 12.39 12.34 17.87
C ASN A 79 11.62 11.21 17.19
N SER A 80 10.57 10.69 17.83
CA SER A 80 9.78 9.57 17.30
C SER A 80 8.34 9.97 17.03
N LYS A 81 7.78 9.39 15.97
CA LYS A 81 6.38 9.55 15.55
C LYS A 81 5.79 8.20 15.25
N SER A 82 4.48 8.05 15.41
CA SER A 82 3.75 6.85 15.04
C SER A 82 2.45 7.22 14.34
N THR A 83 2.04 6.38 13.40
CA THR A 83 0.77 6.50 12.69
C THR A 83 0.20 5.13 12.42
N ASN A 84 -1.12 5.03 12.38
CA ASN A 84 -1.78 3.84 11.84
C ASN A 84 -1.47 3.76 10.35
N LEU A 85 -1.19 2.56 9.87
CA LEU A 85 -0.94 2.25 8.47
C LEU A 85 -1.66 0.95 8.12
N GLN A 86 -2.52 1.02 7.10
CA GLN A 86 -3.09 -0.16 6.45
C GLN A 86 -2.18 -0.58 5.30
N VAL A 87 -1.74 -1.83 5.33
CA VAL A 87 -0.89 -2.45 4.33
C VAL A 87 -1.76 -3.37 3.47
N SER A 88 -2.17 -2.87 2.30
CA SER A 88 -3.01 -3.65 1.40
C SER A 88 -2.29 -4.86 0.82
N LYS A 89 -3.05 -5.89 0.46
CA LYS A 89 -2.56 -7.07 -0.25
C LYS A 89 -1.74 -6.69 -1.49
N GLY A 90 -0.61 -7.38 -1.70
CA GLY A 90 0.26 -7.16 -2.85
C GLY A 90 1.25 -6.03 -2.63
N ASN A 91 1.56 -5.30 -3.71
CA ASN A 91 2.58 -4.23 -3.66
C ASN A 91 1.92 -2.86 -3.52
N SER A 92 2.40 -2.05 -2.59
CA SER A 92 2.03 -0.66 -2.43
C SER A 92 3.28 0.21 -2.19
N THR A 93 3.15 1.51 -2.39
CA THR A 93 4.21 2.48 -2.08
C THR A 93 3.61 3.62 -1.28
N VAL A 94 4.23 3.95 -0.16
CA VAL A 94 3.86 5.08 0.72
C VAL A 94 5.02 6.07 0.75
N ASN A 95 4.74 7.34 0.49
CA ASN A 95 5.75 8.40 0.60
C ASN A 95 5.79 8.93 2.04
N LEU A 96 6.86 8.62 2.76
CA LEU A 96 7.07 9.10 4.12
C LEU A 96 7.70 10.49 4.08
N GLY A 97 7.04 11.46 4.71
CA GLY A 97 7.53 12.84 4.83
C GLY A 97 8.27 13.07 6.14
N PHE A 98 9.53 13.50 6.07
CA PHE A 98 10.39 13.73 7.23
C PHE A 98 10.66 15.21 7.55
N GLY A 99 10.02 16.13 6.80
CA GLY A 99 10.14 17.57 7.02
C GLY A 99 11.24 18.23 6.18
N THR A 100 11.57 19.46 6.54
CA THR A 100 12.62 20.28 5.93
C THR A 100 13.68 20.61 6.97
N SER A 101 14.94 20.80 6.56
CA SER A 101 15.96 21.49 7.38
C SER A 101 16.30 22.86 6.79
N ASP A 102 16.59 23.84 7.64
CA ASP A 102 17.06 25.19 7.27
C ASP A 102 18.59 25.32 7.24
N LYS A 103 19.31 24.24 7.56
CA LYS A 103 20.77 24.15 7.53
C LYS A 103 21.25 22.77 7.07
N PRO A 104 22.50 22.62 6.62
CA PRO A 104 23.05 21.31 6.31
C PRO A 104 23.10 20.42 7.54
N GLU A 105 22.49 19.23 7.45
CA GLU A 105 22.49 18.25 8.54
C GLU A 105 22.23 16.84 8.01
N THR A 106 22.49 15.84 8.85
CA THR A 106 22.17 14.44 8.57
C THR A 106 21.25 13.91 9.66
N LEU A 107 20.18 13.23 9.25
CA LEU A 107 19.22 12.57 10.12
C LEU A 107 19.23 11.07 9.80
N ASP A 108 19.40 10.25 10.83
CA ASP A 108 19.25 8.80 10.77
C ASP A 108 17.82 8.41 11.11
N VAL A 109 17.15 7.73 10.19
CA VAL A 109 15.78 7.28 10.37
C VAL A 109 15.77 5.78 10.63
N SER A 110 15.04 5.40 11.68
CA SER A 110 14.67 4.00 11.95
C SER A 110 13.17 3.86 11.86
N LEU A 111 12.70 2.90 11.07
CA LEU A 111 11.28 2.58 10.88
C LEU A 111 10.96 1.26 11.59
N ASN A 112 9.82 1.22 12.27
CA ASN A 112 9.22 0.00 12.77
C ASN A 112 7.75 -0.07 12.35
N PHE A 113 7.27 -1.27 12.02
CA PHE A 113 5.86 -1.50 11.77
C PHE A 113 5.42 -2.69 12.60
N ASN A 114 4.53 -2.43 13.57
CA ASN A 114 3.99 -3.43 14.47
C ASN A 114 2.57 -3.79 14.03
N TYR A 115 2.30 -5.09 13.89
CA TYR A 115 1.00 -5.57 13.45
C TYR A 115 0.70 -6.93 14.07
N ASP A 116 -0.57 -7.33 14.08
CA ASP A 116 -0.98 -8.67 14.52
C ASP A 116 -1.52 -9.46 13.33
N ASP A 117 -0.97 -10.66 13.14
CA ASP A 117 -1.43 -11.62 12.14
C ASP A 117 -1.05 -13.02 12.64
N ASN A 118 -1.99 -13.66 13.35
CA ASN A 118 -1.77 -14.91 14.08
C ASN A 118 -0.65 -14.82 15.13
N GLY A 119 -0.48 -13.64 15.74
CA GLY A 119 0.61 -13.33 16.64
C GLY A 119 1.17 -11.93 16.35
N SER A 120 1.76 -11.32 17.39
CA SER A 120 2.38 -10.00 17.27
C SER A 120 3.66 -10.09 16.43
N LYS A 121 3.69 -9.36 15.32
CA LYS A 121 4.79 -9.30 14.37
C LYS A 121 5.32 -7.88 14.23
N VAL A 122 6.62 -7.76 13.93
CA VAL A 122 7.29 -6.49 13.71
C VAL A 122 8.14 -6.52 12.44
N VAL A 123 8.11 -5.43 11.67
CA VAL A 123 9.06 -5.16 10.57
C VAL A 123 9.95 -4.00 11.01
N ASN A 124 11.26 -4.22 11.08
CA ASN A 124 12.22 -3.18 11.47
C ASN A 124 13.12 -2.81 10.30
N LEU A 125 13.01 -1.59 9.79
CA LEU A 125 13.85 -1.07 8.71
C LEU A 125 14.66 0.13 9.24
N GLY A 126 15.90 -0.13 9.66
CA GLY A 126 16.77 0.86 10.31
C GLY A 126 17.85 1.46 9.39
N ASN A 127 18.52 2.51 9.87
CA ASN A 127 19.71 3.13 9.27
C ASN A 127 19.48 3.83 7.92
N ILE A 128 18.36 4.52 7.74
CA ILE A 128 18.12 5.33 6.54
C ILE A 128 18.71 6.73 6.80
N ALA A 129 19.68 7.18 6.01
CA ALA A 129 20.29 8.48 6.20
C ALA A 129 19.62 9.53 5.30
N ILE A 130 19.25 10.67 5.87
CA ILE A 130 18.72 11.83 5.18
C ILE A 130 19.72 12.97 5.32
N HIS A 131 20.28 13.41 4.21
CA HIS A 131 21.24 14.51 4.16
C HIS A 131 20.59 15.76 3.55
N PHE A 132 20.58 16.84 4.31
CA PHE A 132 20.27 18.17 3.78
C PHE A 132 21.57 18.85 3.36
N VAL A 133 21.67 19.24 2.08
CA VAL A 133 22.87 19.84 1.48
C VAL A 133 22.56 21.21 0.89
N GLU A 134 23.55 22.11 0.84
CA GLU A 134 23.33 23.47 0.30
C GLU A 134 23.30 23.51 -1.23
N LYS A 135 24.03 22.61 -1.89
CA LYS A 135 24.23 22.63 -3.34
C LYS A 135 23.77 21.33 -3.97
N GLU A 136 23.16 21.44 -5.14
CA GLU A 136 22.70 20.28 -5.91
C GLU A 136 23.87 19.34 -6.29
N SER A 137 25.08 19.87 -6.47
CA SER A 137 26.30 19.10 -6.77
C SER A 137 26.69 18.12 -5.65
N ASP A 138 26.20 18.36 -4.43
CA ASP A 138 26.54 17.59 -3.25
C ASP A 138 25.53 16.45 -3.01
N LYS A 139 24.47 16.35 -3.82
CA LYS A 139 23.54 15.22 -3.80
C LYS A 139 24.24 13.98 -4.36
N GLN A 140 24.42 12.97 -3.53
CA GLN A 140 25.06 11.69 -3.91
C GLN A 140 24.06 10.53 -3.89
N ASN A 141 22.87 10.73 -4.47
CA ASN A 141 21.87 9.67 -4.55
C ASN A 141 22.41 8.47 -5.35
N GLN A 142 22.63 7.35 -4.67
CA GLN A 142 23.06 6.08 -5.28
C GLN A 142 22.04 5.00 -4.98
N ALA A 143 21.76 4.16 -5.97
CA ALA A 143 20.88 3.01 -5.79
C ALA A 143 21.55 1.98 -4.85
N ASN A 144 21.10 1.95 -3.61
CA ASN A 144 21.55 1.02 -2.57
C ASN A 144 20.32 0.52 -1.81
N PRO A 145 19.54 -0.40 -2.41
CA PRO A 145 18.24 -0.77 -1.89
C PRO A 145 18.38 -1.52 -0.57
N MET A 146 17.49 -1.21 0.37
CA MET A 146 17.40 -1.88 1.66
C MET A 146 16.02 -2.49 1.79
N GLN A 147 15.94 -3.66 2.43
CA GLN A 147 14.68 -4.31 2.72
C GLN A 147 14.70 -4.96 4.10
N SER A 148 13.52 -5.10 4.69
CA SER A 148 13.28 -5.82 5.93
C SER A 148 11.94 -6.55 5.85
N SER A 149 11.83 -7.68 6.52
CA SER A 149 10.61 -8.51 6.54
C SER A 149 10.12 -8.72 7.96
N SER A 150 8.87 -9.17 8.08
CA SER A 150 8.24 -9.52 9.35
C SER A 150 9.05 -10.50 10.20
N GLN A 151 9.02 -10.27 11.51
CA GLN A 151 9.63 -11.08 12.55
C GLN A 151 8.64 -11.24 13.70
N GLU A 152 8.63 -12.39 14.37
CA GLU A 152 7.86 -12.61 15.60
C GLU A 152 8.33 -11.64 16.71
N ALA A 153 7.38 -10.96 17.36
CA ALA A 153 7.69 -10.11 18.50
C ALA A 153 8.13 -10.98 19.69
N SER A 154 9.28 -10.64 20.29
CA SER A 154 9.82 -11.41 21.42
C SER A 154 8.94 -11.26 22.66
N SER A 155 8.81 -12.30 23.48
CA SER A 155 7.93 -12.38 24.67
C SER A 155 8.20 -11.35 25.78
N THR A 156 9.19 -10.47 25.63
CA THR A 156 9.40 -9.26 26.45
C THR A 156 8.64 -8.03 25.92
N GLN A 157 7.87 -8.16 24.84
CA GLN A 157 7.08 -7.11 24.19
C GLN A 157 5.58 -7.47 24.14
N GLN A 158 5.07 -8.22 25.11
CA GLN A 158 3.61 -8.37 25.26
C GLN A 158 2.99 -7.07 25.74
N THR A 159 2.08 -6.53 24.93
CA THR A 159 0.94 -5.66 25.29
C THR A 159 1.23 -4.64 26.39
N THR A 160 2.38 -3.98 26.29
CA THR A 160 2.64 -2.76 27.01
C THR A 160 2.48 -1.65 26.00
N ASP A 161 1.64 -0.68 26.35
CA ASP A 161 1.55 0.62 25.71
C ASP A 161 2.94 1.02 25.13
N PRO A 162 3.10 1.22 23.81
CA PRO A 162 4.38 1.57 23.18
C PRO A 162 5.06 2.77 23.87
N PHE A 163 4.25 3.60 24.54
CA PHE A 163 4.67 4.76 25.29
C PHE A 163 5.37 4.42 26.63
N ALA A 164 5.08 3.27 27.27
CA ALA A 164 5.73 2.89 28.53
C ALA A 164 7.19 2.45 28.34
N GLN A 165 7.51 1.70 27.27
CA GLN A 165 8.91 1.38 26.93
C GLN A 165 9.67 2.61 26.43
N GLN A 166 8.97 3.54 25.76
CA GLN A 166 9.56 4.75 25.18
C GLN A 166 9.88 5.82 26.23
N GLU A 167 8.97 6.05 27.19
CA GLU A 167 9.20 6.96 28.32
C GLU A 167 10.34 6.42 29.21
N GLN A 168 10.47 5.10 29.30
CA GLN A 168 11.59 4.44 29.98
C GLN A 168 12.91 4.57 29.20
N GLN A 169 12.89 4.55 27.86
CA GLN A 169 14.08 4.81 27.03
C GLN A 169 14.52 6.28 27.09
N ILE A 170 13.59 7.24 27.03
CA ILE A 170 13.89 8.67 27.19
C ILE A 170 14.43 8.94 28.59
N ALA A 171 13.79 8.39 29.63
CA ALA A 171 14.28 8.51 31.01
C ALA A 171 15.66 7.85 31.19
N GLN A 172 15.92 6.71 30.54
CA GLN A 172 17.25 6.09 30.54
C GLN A 172 18.28 6.94 29.80
N GLN A 173 17.93 7.55 28.67
CA GLN A 173 18.83 8.42 27.92
C GLN A 173 19.11 9.71 28.68
N GLU A 174 18.12 10.30 29.37
CA GLU A 174 18.31 11.42 30.29
C GLU A 174 19.20 11.03 31.48
N GLN A 175 19.01 9.85 32.07
CA GLN A 175 19.86 9.36 33.15
C GLN A 175 21.30 9.11 32.68
N GLN A 176 21.47 8.54 31.48
CA GLN A 176 22.78 8.31 30.89
C GLN A 176 23.48 9.63 30.57
N MET A 177 22.73 10.64 30.12
CA MET A 177 23.24 11.99 29.89
C MET A 177 23.63 12.69 31.19
N GLN A 178 22.85 12.54 32.26
CA GLN A 178 23.20 13.02 33.60
C GLN A 178 24.45 12.33 34.14
N GLN A 179 24.61 11.02 33.92
CA GLN A 179 25.81 10.27 34.29
C GLN A 179 27.04 10.73 33.52
N ILE A 180 26.94 10.90 32.20
CA ILE A 180 28.03 11.42 31.37
C ILE A 180 28.42 12.84 31.82
N MET A 181 27.45 13.68 32.16
CA MET A 181 27.70 15.02 32.73
C MET A 181 28.40 14.96 34.09
N GLN A 182 28.00 14.05 34.99
CA GLN A 182 28.64 13.87 36.29
C GLN A 182 30.06 13.29 36.16
N GLN A 183 30.28 12.36 35.23
CA GLN A 183 31.56 11.72 35.03
C GLN A 183 32.60 12.67 34.44
N MET A 184 32.19 13.57 33.52
CA MET A 184 33.04 14.66 33.03
C MET A 184 33.36 15.69 34.12
N ASN A 185 32.40 16.01 34.99
CA ASN A 185 32.63 16.98 36.08
C ASN A 185 33.61 16.45 37.14
N ASN A 186 33.67 15.14 37.35
CA ASN A 186 34.57 14.48 38.30
C ASN A 186 36.02 14.28 37.79
N GLN A 187 36.30 14.48 36.50
CA GLN A 187 37.67 14.37 35.96
C GLN A 187 38.51 15.65 36.11
N GLN A 188 37.92 16.74 36.59
CA GLN A 188 38.60 18.03 36.74
C GLN A 188 39.50 18.13 37.99
N SER A 189 39.44 17.16 38.92
CA SER A 189 40.13 17.24 40.21
C SER A 189 41.52 16.57 40.29
N SER A 190 42.02 15.98 39.20
CA SER A 190 43.33 15.30 39.23
C SER A 190 44.00 15.20 37.85
N GLN A 191 44.58 16.30 37.37
CA GLN A 191 45.46 16.28 36.19
C GLN A 191 46.79 16.99 36.48
N THR A 192 47.88 16.45 35.94
CA THR A 192 49.21 17.05 36.05
C THR A 192 49.34 18.27 35.13
N PRO A 193 50.17 19.29 35.46
CA PRO A 193 50.26 20.55 34.71
C PRO A 193 50.59 20.39 33.21
N GLN A 194 51.20 19.27 32.83
CA GLN A 194 51.63 18.97 31.46
C GLN A 194 50.50 18.34 30.61
N GLN A 195 49.50 17.71 31.23
CA GLN A 195 48.27 17.25 30.56
C GLN A 195 47.22 18.37 30.42
N ALA A 196 47.18 19.32 31.36
CA ALA A 196 46.30 20.48 31.29
C ALA A 196 46.62 21.41 30.10
N ALA A 197 47.89 21.49 29.68
CA ALA A 197 48.30 22.34 28.55
C ALA A 197 47.91 21.78 27.17
N GLN A 198 47.81 20.44 27.02
CA GLN A 198 47.34 19.80 25.77
C GLN A 198 45.81 19.70 25.71
N ASN A 199 45.14 19.53 26.85
CA ASN A 199 43.67 19.55 26.91
C ASN A 199 43.05 20.94 26.76
N ASN A 200 43.78 22.02 27.08
CA ASN A 200 43.25 23.40 27.00
C ASN A 200 42.83 23.87 25.60
N GLN A 201 43.32 23.25 24.51
CA GLN A 201 42.84 23.55 23.15
C GLN A 201 41.58 22.75 22.78
N MET A 202 41.35 21.59 23.40
CA MET A 202 40.17 20.75 23.17
C MET A 202 38.99 21.16 24.08
N ASP A 203 39.28 21.66 25.29
CA ASP A 203 38.29 22.16 26.26
C ASP A 203 37.54 23.42 25.78
N GLN A 204 38.17 24.26 24.95
CA GLN A 204 37.55 25.49 24.44
C GLN A 204 36.46 25.23 23.39
N ASP A 205 36.68 24.30 22.46
CA ASP A 205 35.67 23.94 21.46
C ASP A 205 34.56 23.05 22.05
N THR A 206 34.90 22.20 23.02
CA THR A 206 33.92 21.30 23.66
C THR A 206 32.96 22.05 24.59
N SER A 207 33.42 23.11 25.26
CA SER A 207 32.58 23.94 26.13
C SER A 207 31.58 24.78 25.32
N ALA A 208 32.02 25.39 24.20
CA ALA A 208 31.13 26.13 23.30
C ALA A 208 30.06 25.24 22.66
N LEU A 209 30.44 24.03 22.23
CA LEU A 209 29.50 23.03 21.71
C LEU A 209 28.51 22.57 22.79
N LYS A 210 29.00 22.25 24.00
CA LYS A 210 28.16 21.85 25.13
C LYS A 210 27.15 22.94 25.47
N GLU A 211 27.58 24.20 25.46
CA GLU A 211 26.71 25.35 25.68
C GLU A 211 25.68 25.51 24.56
N GLN A 212 26.07 25.34 23.30
CA GLN A 212 25.16 25.35 22.15
C GLN A 212 24.13 24.21 22.21
N MET A 213 24.55 23.01 22.60
CA MET A 213 23.68 21.84 22.74
C MET A 213 22.70 22.01 23.90
N GLN A 214 23.16 22.44 25.07
CA GLN A 214 22.28 22.80 26.18
C GLN A 214 21.27 23.86 25.77
N LYS A 215 21.72 24.86 25.00
CA LYS A 215 20.85 25.91 24.47
C LYS A 215 19.81 25.36 23.49
N GLN A 216 20.18 24.44 22.60
CA GLN A 216 19.25 23.82 21.65
C GLN A 216 18.21 22.93 22.36
N VAL A 217 18.63 22.10 23.32
CA VAL A 217 17.72 21.29 24.13
C VAL A 217 16.79 22.18 24.95
N GLN A 218 17.30 23.23 25.59
CA GLN A 218 16.48 24.21 26.30
C GLN A 218 15.51 24.93 25.36
N GLN A 219 15.93 25.32 24.16
CA GLN A 219 15.06 25.96 23.18
C GLN A 219 13.94 25.01 22.74
N GLN A 220 14.23 23.72 22.53
CA GLN A 220 13.23 22.74 22.16
C GLN A 220 12.23 22.49 23.30
N GLN A 221 12.71 22.36 24.55
CA GLN A 221 11.86 22.25 25.73
C GLN A 221 10.99 23.50 25.92
N GLN A 222 11.57 24.70 25.75
CA GLN A 222 10.83 25.95 25.80
C GLN A 222 9.78 26.04 24.70
N MET A 223 10.09 25.59 23.48
CA MET A 223 9.14 25.55 22.37
C MET A 223 7.96 24.64 22.69
N GLN A 224 8.21 23.43 23.19
CA GLN A 224 7.15 22.50 23.61
C GLN A 224 6.29 23.09 24.73
N GLN A 225 6.90 23.69 25.76
CA GLN A 225 6.16 24.33 26.85
C GLN A 225 5.32 25.52 26.37
N GLN A 226 5.88 26.39 25.52
CA GLN A 226 5.15 27.53 24.96
C GLN A 226 3.98 27.05 24.09
N PHE A 227 4.20 26.05 23.26
CA PHE A 227 3.15 25.49 22.42
C PHE A 227 2.03 24.85 23.25
N GLN A 228 2.38 24.09 24.28
CA GLN A 228 1.41 23.53 25.23
C GLN A 228 0.61 24.63 25.94
N GLN A 229 1.25 25.72 26.35
CA GLN A 229 0.56 26.89 26.92
C GLN A 229 -0.40 27.54 25.92
N GLN A 230 -0.03 27.64 24.65
CA GLN A 230 -0.93 28.16 23.60
C GLN A 230 -2.16 27.26 23.42
N ILE A 231 -1.97 25.93 23.42
CA ILE A 231 -3.09 24.99 23.34
C ILE A 231 -3.99 25.13 24.56
N ALA A 232 -3.43 25.17 25.78
CA ALA A 232 -4.19 25.35 27.01
C ALA A 232 -4.94 26.70 27.09
N ALA A 233 -4.41 27.73 26.44
CA ALA A 233 -5.05 29.05 26.34
C ALA A 233 -6.11 29.13 25.23
N SER A 234 -6.14 28.17 24.29
CA SER A 234 -7.13 28.13 23.21
C SER A 234 -8.53 27.90 23.76
N GLN A 235 -9.47 28.77 23.37
CA GLN A 235 -10.85 28.67 23.81
C GLN A 235 -11.53 27.37 23.32
N ASP A 236 -11.15 26.87 22.15
CA ASP A 236 -11.70 25.64 21.58
C ASP A 236 -11.23 24.41 22.37
N PHE A 237 -9.95 24.37 22.71
CA PHE A 237 -9.41 23.32 23.57
C PHE A 237 -10.03 23.36 24.97
N GLN A 238 -10.18 24.54 25.58
CA GLN A 238 -10.81 24.70 26.90
C GLN A 238 -12.26 24.18 26.91
N LYS A 239 -13.05 24.48 25.87
CA LYS A 239 -14.43 23.96 25.74
C LYS A 239 -14.44 22.43 25.63
N ALA A 240 -13.56 21.86 24.81
CA ALA A 240 -13.48 20.41 24.62
C ALA A 240 -13.01 19.70 25.91
N ASN A 241 -11.98 20.23 26.57
CA ASN A 241 -11.47 19.73 27.85
C ASN A 241 -12.54 19.82 28.96
N GLN A 242 -13.30 20.92 29.02
CA GLN A 242 -14.41 21.05 29.97
C GLN A 242 -15.50 19.99 29.70
N LYS A 243 -15.88 19.80 28.43
CA LYS A 243 -16.88 18.78 28.06
C LYS A 243 -16.46 17.38 28.50
N LEU A 244 -15.19 17.00 28.33
CA LEU A 244 -14.67 15.72 28.81
C LEU A 244 -14.64 15.64 30.34
N SER A 245 -14.26 16.73 31.00
CA SER A 245 -14.27 16.81 32.47
C SER A 245 -15.68 16.65 33.05
N ASP A 246 -16.69 17.26 32.42
CA ASP A 246 -18.10 17.15 32.80
C ASP A 246 -18.64 15.71 32.62
N LEU A 247 -18.05 14.95 31.68
CA LEU A 247 -18.33 13.52 31.48
C LEU A 247 -17.55 12.61 32.45
N GLY A 248 -16.69 13.17 33.30
CA GLY A 248 -15.91 12.45 34.31
C GLY A 248 -14.56 11.93 33.83
N TYR A 249 -14.10 12.36 32.65
CA TYR A 249 -12.77 12.04 32.14
C TYR A 249 -11.71 12.96 32.76
N ASN A 250 -10.58 12.40 33.18
CA ASN A 250 -9.43 13.14 33.68
C ASN A 250 -8.31 13.12 32.65
N LEU A 251 -7.67 14.26 32.42
CA LEU A 251 -6.50 14.34 31.54
C LEU A 251 -5.37 13.51 32.14
N THR A 252 -4.87 12.52 31.41
CA THR A 252 -3.77 11.64 31.83
C THR A 252 -2.45 12.05 31.21
N SER A 253 -2.46 12.44 29.93
CA SER A 253 -1.26 12.86 29.22
C SER A 253 -1.59 13.84 28.09
N MET A 254 -0.60 14.61 27.66
CA MET A 254 -0.72 15.50 26.52
C MET A 254 0.58 15.47 25.73
N SER A 255 0.51 14.90 24.53
CA SER A 255 1.60 14.86 23.57
C SER A 255 1.49 16.04 22.62
N THR A 256 2.64 16.64 22.26
CA THR A 256 2.70 17.77 21.34
C THR A 256 3.84 17.58 20.36
N ASN A 257 3.63 18.02 19.12
CA ASN A 257 4.61 18.02 18.06
C ASN A 257 4.67 19.41 17.41
N PRO A 258 5.31 20.39 18.07
CA PRO A 258 5.45 21.74 17.56
C PRO A 258 6.43 21.80 16.38
N SER A 259 6.04 22.50 15.31
CA SER A 259 6.98 23.01 14.29
C SER A 259 7.46 24.43 14.62
N SER A 260 6.71 25.15 15.46
CA SER A 260 7.11 26.42 16.08
C SER A 260 6.45 26.54 17.46
N ASN A 261 6.69 27.64 18.17
CA ASN A 261 6.05 27.89 19.47
C ASN A 261 4.52 28.08 19.41
N ASN A 262 3.92 28.20 18.22
CA ASN A 262 2.49 28.45 18.04
C ASN A 262 1.88 27.60 16.90
N THR A 263 2.63 26.65 16.35
CA THR A 263 2.21 25.81 15.23
C THR A 263 2.64 24.38 15.47
N GLY A 264 1.75 23.43 15.21
CA GLY A 264 2.01 22.01 15.40
C GLY A 264 0.75 21.21 15.65
N THR A 265 0.93 19.93 15.95
CA THR A 265 -0.17 19.01 16.31
C THR A 265 -0.07 18.60 17.76
N PHE A 266 -1.20 18.17 18.34
CA PHE A 266 -1.24 17.64 19.69
C PHE A 266 -2.30 16.56 19.85
N THR A 267 -2.08 15.71 20.85
CA THR A 267 -3.03 14.71 21.32
C THR A 267 -3.07 14.76 22.83
N ALA A 268 -4.22 15.08 23.40
CA ALA A 268 -4.49 15.01 24.83
C ALA A 268 -5.30 13.74 25.12
N SER A 269 -4.80 12.90 26.01
CA SER A 269 -5.40 11.62 26.39
C SER A 269 -6.08 11.74 27.74
N TYR A 270 -7.22 11.06 27.87
CA TYR A 270 -8.05 11.13 29.05
C TYR A 270 -8.53 9.73 29.46
N GLU A 271 -8.76 9.57 30.76
CA GLU A 271 -9.26 8.33 31.33
C GLU A 271 -10.25 8.58 32.47
N LYS A 272 -11.29 7.77 32.55
CA LYS A 272 -12.23 7.72 33.67
C LYS A 272 -11.78 6.71 34.72
N GLN A 273 -12.35 6.82 35.92
CA GLN A 273 -12.08 5.85 36.99
C GLN A 273 -12.48 4.40 36.67
N ASN A 274 -13.42 4.19 35.74
CA ASN A 274 -13.83 2.87 35.28
C ASN A 274 -12.95 2.30 34.15
N GLY A 275 -11.92 3.04 33.69
CA GLY A 275 -11.02 2.64 32.61
C GLY A 275 -11.45 3.09 31.21
N ASP A 276 -12.59 3.78 31.06
CA ASP A 276 -12.99 4.35 29.77
C ASP A 276 -12.00 5.43 29.35
N LYS A 277 -11.57 5.38 28.08
CA LYS A 277 -10.59 6.31 27.52
C LYS A 277 -11.23 7.30 26.55
N ALA A 278 -10.69 8.50 26.50
CA ALA A 278 -11.03 9.53 25.53
C ALA A 278 -9.78 10.26 25.05
N SER A 279 -9.87 10.94 23.90
CA SER A 279 -8.78 11.78 23.41
C SER A 279 -9.28 13.05 22.75
N ILE A 280 -8.46 14.09 22.79
CA ILE A 280 -8.62 15.30 22.00
C ILE A 280 -7.41 15.41 21.08
N GLN A 281 -7.65 15.46 19.78
CA GLN A 281 -6.61 15.60 18.76
C GLN A 281 -6.81 16.92 18.03
N GLY A 282 -5.74 17.65 17.76
CA GLY A 282 -5.88 18.93 17.07
C GLY A 282 -4.61 19.43 16.42
N GLU A 283 -4.81 20.37 15.49
CA GLU A 283 -3.76 21.12 14.82
C GLU A 283 -3.92 22.61 15.11
N MET A 284 -2.83 23.25 15.50
CA MET A 284 -2.75 24.68 15.67
C MET A 284 -1.83 25.26 14.60
N ASN A 285 -2.24 26.38 14.00
CA ASN A 285 -1.43 27.12 13.04
C ASN A 285 -1.42 28.59 13.42
N ASN A 286 -0.22 29.14 13.65
CA ASN A 286 -0.01 30.52 14.07
C ASN A 286 -0.89 30.94 15.26
N GLY A 287 -1.00 30.08 16.27
CA GLY A 287 -1.77 30.31 17.50
C GLY A 287 -3.29 30.12 17.34
N THR A 288 -3.78 29.75 16.16
CA THR A 288 -5.21 29.52 15.90
C THR A 288 -5.48 28.03 15.71
N MET A 289 -6.55 27.53 16.32
CA MET A 289 -7.00 26.13 16.14
C MET A 289 -7.51 25.93 14.71
N LYS A 290 -6.90 25.00 13.96
CA LYS A 290 -7.31 24.64 12.60
C LYS A 290 -8.23 23.43 12.59
N SER A 291 -7.90 22.43 13.39
CA SER A 291 -8.70 21.24 13.58
C SER A 291 -8.73 20.86 15.06
N LEU A 292 -9.87 20.36 15.49
CA LEU A 292 -10.05 19.82 16.83
C LEU A 292 -11.08 18.70 16.76
N GLN A 293 -10.70 17.51 17.21
CA GLN A 293 -11.54 16.34 17.23
C GLN A 293 -11.52 15.72 18.63
N THR A 294 -12.65 15.20 19.04
CA THR A 294 -12.82 14.53 20.33
C THR A 294 -13.29 13.11 20.09
N ASP A 295 -12.56 12.15 20.61
CA ASP A 295 -12.96 10.74 20.59
C ASP A 295 -13.33 10.29 22.01
N THR A 296 -14.56 9.81 22.20
CA THR A 296 -15.07 9.36 23.51
C THR A 296 -15.76 8.02 23.41
N ALA A 297 -15.74 7.24 24.49
CA ALA A 297 -16.46 5.97 24.55
C ALA A 297 -17.97 6.15 24.33
N GLU A 298 -18.55 7.25 24.82
CA GLU A 298 -19.97 7.56 24.66
C GLU A 298 -20.35 7.92 23.23
N ASP A 299 -19.50 8.68 22.51
CA ASP A 299 -19.74 9.01 21.11
C ASP A 299 -19.67 7.73 20.26
N LYS A 300 -18.71 6.83 20.54
CA LYS A 300 -18.65 5.50 19.93
C LYS A 300 -19.92 4.69 20.22
N GLN A 301 -20.36 4.63 21.47
CA GLN A 301 -21.56 3.89 21.84
C GLN A 301 -22.81 4.46 21.16
N LYS A 302 -22.97 5.78 21.12
CA LYS A 302 -24.08 6.44 20.44
C LYS A 302 -24.12 6.11 18.95
N MET A 303 -22.96 6.09 18.29
CA MET A 303 -22.87 5.68 16.88
C MET A 303 -23.23 4.21 16.69
N ARG A 304 -22.81 3.33 17.61
CA ARG A 304 -23.20 1.91 17.60
C ARG A 304 -24.70 1.74 17.78
N ASP A 305 -25.32 2.51 18.67
CA ASP A 305 -26.77 2.50 18.88
C ASP A 305 -27.52 2.96 17.63
N LEU A 306 -27.05 4.02 16.96
CA LEU A 306 -27.61 4.49 15.69
C LEU A 306 -27.45 3.44 14.57
N LEU A 307 -26.27 2.82 14.48
CA LEU A 307 -26.00 1.77 13.51
C LEU A 307 -26.89 0.54 13.75
N SER A 308 -27.11 0.16 15.01
CA SER A 308 -27.98 -0.95 15.39
C SER A 308 -29.43 -0.79 14.94
N GLN A 309 -29.88 0.45 14.70
CA GLN A 309 -31.21 0.77 14.18
C GLN A 309 -31.30 0.73 12.64
N ASN A 310 -30.15 0.71 11.95
CA ASN A 310 -30.11 0.65 10.49
C ASN A 310 -30.47 -0.77 9.99
N LYS A 311 -31.34 -0.84 8.99
CA LYS A 311 -31.86 -2.11 8.47
C LYS A 311 -30.80 -2.93 7.73
N ASP A 312 -29.92 -2.27 6.98
CA ASP A 312 -28.85 -2.94 6.25
C ASP A 312 -27.82 -3.50 7.22
N PHE A 313 -27.48 -2.74 8.26
CA PHE A 313 -26.64 -3.24 9.35
C PHE A 313 -27.24 -4.48 10.03
N GLN A 314 -28.52 -4.44 10.43
CA GLN A 314 -29.19 -5.59 11.05
C GLN A 314 -29.19 -6.82 10.12
N LYS A 315 -29.40 -6.60 8.82
CA LYS A 315 -29.35 -7.66 7.80
C LYS A 315 -27.96 -8.29 7.73
N TYR A 316 -26.90 -7.48 7.61
CA TYR A 316 -25.52 -7.96 7.50
C TYR A 316 -25.04 -8.61 8.79
N GLN A 317 -25.38 -8.03 9.95
CA GLN A 317 -25.06 -8.60 11.25
C GLN A 317 -25.69 -9.98 11.41
N LYS A 318 -26.97 -10.14 11.04
CA LYS A 318 -27.64 -11.44 11.08
C LYS A 318 -26.99 -12.44 10.11
N GLN A 319 -26.67 -11.99 8.89
CA GLN A 319 -25.99 -12.84 7.90
C GLN A 319 -24.63 -13.34 8.43
N LEU A 320 -23.86 -12.47 9.09
CA LEU A 320 -22.58 -12.84 9.69
C LEU A 320 -22.73 -13.80 10.87
N GLN A 321 -23.73 -13.57 11.73
CA GLN A 321 -24.05 -14.48 12.83
C GLN A 321 -24.46 -15.87 12.35
N ASP A 322 -25.31 -15.94 11.32
CA ASP A 322 -25.75 -17.20 10.70
C ASP A 322 -24.55 -17.95 10.06
N ASP A 323 -23.57 -17.21 9.54
CA ASP A 323 -22.32 -17.72 8.95
C ASP A 323 -21.21 -18.00 9.99
N GLY A 324 -21.49 -17.84 11.30
CA GLY A 324 -20.57 -18.16 12.39
C GLY A 324 -19.47 -17.13 12.66
N PHE A 325 -19.60 -15.92 12.13
CA PHE A 325 -18.68 -14.81 12.37
C PHE A 325 -18.97 -14.10 13.70
N ASN A 326 -17.92 -13.72 14.42
CA ASN A 326 -17.96 -12.93 15.64
C ASN A 326 -17.24 -11.60 15.42
N GLU A 327 -17.73 -10.54 16.05
CA GLU A 327 -17.06 -9.24 16.03
C GLU A 327 -15.74 -9.32 16.81
N VAL A 328 -14.64 -8.86 16.19
CA VAL A 328 -13.30 -8.88 16.79
C VAL A 328 -12.78 -7.49 17.13
N ASP A 329 -13.07 -6.49 16.28
CA ASP A 329 -12.62 -5.11 16.49
C ASP A 329 -13.55 -4.10 15.81
N SER A 330 -13.48 -2.84 16.23
CA SER A 330 -14.12 -1.72 15.54
C SER A 330 -13.26 -0.46 15.54
N THR A 331 -13.06 0.12 14.37
CA THR A 331 -12.29 1.35 14.19
C THR A 331 -13.21 2.51 13.82
N PHE A 332 -12.86 3.71 14.31
CA PHE A 332 -13.60 4.94 14.09
C PHE A 332 -12.65 5.98 13.52
N SER A 333 -13.09 6.66 12.46
CA SER A 333 -12.38 7.78 11.86
C SER A 333 -13.35 8.93 11.63
N GLN A 334 -12.99 10.13 12.06
CA GLN A 334 -13.79 11.32 11.84
C GLN A 334 -13.04 12.31 10.96
N GLU A 335 -13.68 12.72 9.88
CA GLU A 335 -13.17 13.76 9.00
C GLU A 335 -14.29 14.77 8.74
N ASN A 336 -14.12 15.99 9.26
CA ASN A 336 -15.14 17.04 9.21
C ASN A 336 -16.49 16.60 9.82
N ASN A 337 -17.57 16.63 9.04
CA ASN A 337 -18.93 16.20 9.44
C ASN A 337 -19.22 14.74 9.11
N THR A 338 -18.23 14.02 8.59
CA THR A 338 -18.34 12.62 8.21
C THR A 338 -17.61 11.75 9.22
N THR A 339 -18.25 10.67 9.64
CA THR A 339 -17.61 9.66 10.50
C THR A 339 -17.70 8.30 9.83
N ALA A 340 -16.59 7.61 9.70
CA ALA A 340 -16.52 6.24 9.23
C ALA A 340 -16.35 5.31 10.44
N LEU A 341 -17.18 4.28 10.50
CA LEU A 341 -17.09 3.17 11.45
C LEU A 341 -16.87 1.90 10.65
N GLN A 342 -15.81 1.18 10.98
CA GLN A 342 -15.50 -0.11 10.40
C GLN A 342 -15.54 -1.14 11.51
N ILE A 343 -16.36 -2.18 11.33
CA ILE A 343 -16.49 -3.29 12.29
C ILE A 343 -15.96 -4.55 11.63
N GLN A 344 -14.96 -5.16 12.23
CA GLN A 344 -14.32 -6.37 11.75
C GLN A 344 -14.90 -7.60 12.42
N TYR A 345 -15.08 -8.65 11.62
CA TYR A 345 -15.62 -9.92 12.03
C TYR A 345 -14.71 -11.05 11.59
N GLU A 346 -14.62 -12.09 12.40
CA GLU A 346 -13.84 -13.30 12.14
C GLU A 346 -14.65 -14.54 12.55
N ASN A 347 -14.53 -15.62 11.79
CA ASN A 347 -15.14 -16.91 12.15
C ASN A 347 -14.08 -17.95 12.56
N ALA A 348 -14.52 -19.14 12.96
CA ALA A 348 -13.62 -20.21 13.41
C ALA A 348 -12.65 -20.75 12.34
N ASN A 349 -12.85 -20.37 11.07
CA ASN A 349 -11.96 -20.72 9.96
C ASN A 349 -10.96 -19.58 9.65
N ASN A 350 -10.90 -18.54 10.48
CA ASN A 350 -10.14 -17.30 10.29
C ASN A 350 -10.53 -16.54 9.00
N GLU A 351 -11.75 -16.77 8.49
CA GLU A 351 -12.29 -15.95 7.40
C GLU A 351 -12.67 -14.59 7.97
N THR A 352 -12.37 -13.51 7.25
CA THR A 352 -12.66 -12.16 7.70
C THR A 352 -13.81 -11.54 6.91
N ALA A 353 -14.62 -10.77 7.62
CA ALA A 353 -15.67 -9.95 7.04
C ALA A 353 -15.70 -8.59 7.72
N GLN A 354 -16.20 -7.58 7.02
CA GLN A 354 -16.15 -6.21 7.49
C GLN A 354 -17.46 -5.51 7.18
N ILE A 355 -18.03 -4.83 8.17
CA ILE A 355 -19.12 -3.89 7.95
C ILE A 355 -18.57 -2.48 8.03
N ASN A 356 -18.70 -1.74 6.93
CA ASN A 356 -18.37 -0.32 6.84
C ASN A 356 -19.65 0.50 6.97
N ALA A 357 -19.63 1.50 7.85
CA ALA A 357 -20.74 2.42 8.04
C ALA A 357 -20.24 3.86 7.95
N LYS A 358 -20.90 4.66 7.12
CA LYS A 358 -20.64 6.09 6.97
C LYS A 358 -21.76 6.88 7.64
N PHE A 359 -21.37 7.82 8.48
CA PHE A 359 -22.28 8.74 9.17
C PHE A 359 -22.05 10.14 8.63
N GLU A 360 -23.12 10.84 8.29
CA GLU A 360 -23.06 12.26 7.90
C GLU A 360 -24.05 13.04 8.79
N ASN A 361 -23.57 14.10 9.43
CA ASN A 361 -24.37 14.89 10.39
C ASN A 361 -25.04 14.05 11.50
N GLY A 362 -24.41 12.94 11.90
CA GLY A 362 -24.89 12.05 12.95
C GLY A 362 -26.02 11.11 12.53
N SER A 363 -26.26 10.91 11.24
CA SER A 363 -27.17 9.87 10.70
C SER A 363 -26.40 8.88 9.84
N VAL A 364 -26.82 7.60 9.85
CA VAL A 364 -26.22 6.55 9.01
C VAL A 364 -26.63 6.80 7.56
N GLU A 365 -25.65 7.09 6.70
CA GLU A 365 -25.84 7.37 5.27
C GLU A 365 -25.69 6.09 4.44
N ASP A 366 -24.63 5.32 4.71
CA ASP A 366 -24.28 4.13 3.95
C ASP A 366 -23.78 3.02 4.86
N VAL A 367 -24.13 1.77 4.52
CA VAL A 367 -23.66 0.56 5.21
C VAL A 367 -23.33 -0.50 4.17
N GLU A 368 -22.08 -0.97 4.16
CA GLU A 368 -21.57 -1.97 3.23
C GLU A 368 -20.99 -3.18 3.98
N LEU A 369 -21.23 -4.38 3.44
CA LEU A 369 -20.62 -5.63 3.91
C LEU A 369 -19.57 -6.10 2.90
N VAL A 370 -18.32 -6.14 3.33
CA VAL A 370 -17.18 -6.65 2.56
C VAL A 370 -16.81 -8.04 3.09
N ARG A 371 -16.65 -9.02 2.20
CA ARG A 371 -16.23 -10.39 2.52
C ARG A 371 -15.07 -10.81 1.64
N GLU A 372 -14.11 -11.52 2.20
CA GLU A 372 -13.08 -12.20 1.41
C GLU A 372 -13.66 -13.45 0.76
N GLN A 373 -14.15 -13.31 -0.47
CA GLN A 373 -14.64 -14.46 -1.20
C GLN A 373 -13.44 -15.20 -1.83
N GLU A 374 -13.09 -16.37 -1.28
CA GLU A 374 -12.12 -17.28 -1.91
C GLU A 374 -12.57 -17.58 -3.35
N ARG A 375 -11.85 -17.03 -4.33
CA ARG A 375 -11.97 -17.51 -5.70
C ARG A 375 -11.38 -18.91 -5.73
N ASN A 376 -12.23 -19.92 -5.85
CA ASN A 376 -11.81 -21.29 -6.06
C ASN A 376 -11.04 -21.39 -7.40
N LEU A 377 -9.71 -21.33 -7.33
CA LEU A 377 -8.76 -21.35 -8.46
C LEU A 377 -8.47 -22.77 -8.98
N TYR A 378 -9.06 -23.80 -8.37
CA TYR A 378 -8.93 -25.21 -8.79
C TYR A 378 -9.16 -25.46 -10.29
N PRO A 379 -10.14 -24.84 -10.98
CA PRO A 379 -10.28 -24.98 -12.44
C PRO A 379 -9.10 -24.38 -13.22
N ILE A 380 -8.46 -23.32 -12.71
CA ILE A 380 -7.29 -22.69 -13.36
C ILE A 380 -6.06 -23.59 -13.24
N TYR A 381 -5.83 -24.21 -12.08
CA TYR A 381 -4.75 -25.18 -11.91
C TYR A 381 -4.95 -26.42 -12.80
N LEU A 382 -6.20 -26.89 -12.95
CA LEU A 382 -6.52 -28.00 -13.84
C LEU A 382 -6.21 -27.66 -15.31
N ILE A 383 -6.56 -26.46 -15.76
CA ILE A 383 -6.22 -25.96 -17.10
C ILE A 383 -4.70 -25.81 -17.27
N GLY A 384 -4.00 -25.26 -16.29
CA GLY A 384 -2.53 -25.12 -16.32
C GLY A 384 -1.82 -26.47 -16.42
N THR A 385 -2.33 -27.49 -15.72
CA THR A 385 -1.78 -28.86 -15.76
C THR A 385 -2.00 -29.52 -17.14
N LEU A 386 -3.17 -29.30 -17.76
CA LEU A 386 -3.44 -29.79 -19.12
C LEU A 386 -2.56 -29.12 -20.17
N ILE A 387 -2.29 -27.81 -20.04
CA ILE A 387 -1.39 -27.09 -20.94
C ILE A 387 0.04 -27.61 -20.83
N LEU A 388 0.53 -27.88 -19.61
CA LEU A 388 1.85 -28.46 -19.38
C LEU A 388 2.00 -29.86 -20.00
N LEU A 389 0.97 -30.70 -19.89
CA LEU A 389 0.95 -32.03 -20.54
C LEU A 389 0.95 -31.90 -22.07
N ALA A 390 0.18 -30.96 -22.63
CA ALA A 390 0.15 -30.70 -24.07
C ALA A 390 1.52 -30.20 -24.60
N LEU A 391 2.19 -29.32 -23.85
CA LEU A 391 3.53 -28.83 -24.20
C LEU A 391 4.58 -29.93 -24.08
N ALA A 392 4.53 -30.76 -23.03
CA ALA A 392 5.42 -31.91 -22.88
C ALA A 392 5.25 -32.91 -24.04
N TYR A 393 4.00 -33.15 -24.46
CA TYR A 393 3.69 -33.98 -25.61
C TYR A 393 4.21 -33.39 -26.93
N LEU A 394 4.05 -32.08 -27.15
CA LEU A 394 4.58 -31.39 -28.33
C LEU A 394 6.10 -31.44 -28.42
N VAL A 395 6.80 -31.31 -27.29
CA VAL A 395 8.26 -31.46 -27.22
C VAL A 395 8.67 -32.91 -27.49
N TYR A 396 7.98 -33.89 -26.90
CA TYR A 396 8.21 -35.31 -27.18
C TYR A 396 8.03 -35.64 -28.67
N ASN A 397 6.97 -35.13 -29.29
CA ASN A 397 6.68 -35.35 -30.71
C ASN A 397 7.70 -34.64 -31.64
N LYS A 398 8.23 -33.49 -31.21
CA LYS A 398 9.23 -32.73 -31.98
C LYS A 398 10.64 -33.35 -31.92
N TYR A 399 10.96 -34.11 -30.89
CA TYR A 399 12.29 -34.73 -30.71
C TYR A 399 12.35 -36.24 -31.01
N SER A 400 11.22 -36.94 -31.08
CA SER A 400 11.14 -38.33 -31.58
C SER A 400 11.10 -38.36 -33.10
N GLY A 401 12.22 -38.06 -33.75
CA GLY A 401 12.37 -38.10 -35.20
C GLY A 401 12.79 -39.47 -35.73
N LYS A 402 11.93 -40.02 -36.62
CA LYS A 402 12.18 -41.01 -37.69
C LYS A 402 12.33 -42.49 -37.32
N LYS A 403 11.35 -43.30 -37.75
CA LYS A 403 11.59 -44.51 -38.57
C LYS A 403 10.48 -44.72 -39.62
N GLU A 404 10.95 -44.77 -40.87
CA GLU A 404 10.55 -45.52 -42.07
C GLU A 404 9.07 -45.63 -42.53
N GLN A 405 8.91 -45.35 -43.82
CA GLN A 405 7.74 -45.59 -44.66
C GLN A 405 7.49 -47.08 -44.83
N GLU A 406 6.27 -47.54 -44.53
CA GLU A 406 5.60 -48.60 -45.29
C GLU A 406 4.13 -48.22 -45.50
N THR A 407 3.73 -48.28 -46.76
CA THR A 407 2.37 -48.17 -47.30
C THR A 407 1.40 -49.10 -46.58
N LEU A 408 0.20 -48.61 -46.20
CA LEU A 408 -1.10 -49.21 -46.54
C LEU A 408 -2.27 -48.42 -45.93
N VAL A 409 -3.15 -48.01 -46.85
CA VAL A 409 -4.58 -47.66 -46.70
C VAL A 409 -4.93 -46.40 -45.92
N GLU A 410 -5.33 -45.41 -46.70
CA GLU A 410 -6.22 -44.31 -46.36
C GLU A 410 -7.40 -44.78 -45.50
N GLU A 411 -7.39 -44.45 -44.21
CA GLU A 411 -8.62 -44.29 -43.44
C GLU A 411 -8.83 -42.79 -43.21
N LYS A 412 -9.60 -42.20 -44.12
CA LYS A 412 -10.31 -40.96 -43.86
C LYS A 412 -11.19 -41.19 -42.64
N ILE A 413 -10.81 -40.66 -41.48
CA ILE A 413 -11.82 -40.23 -40.52
C ILE A 413 -12.29 -38.88 -41.06
N PRO A 414 -13.52 -38.77 -41.60
CA PRO A 414 -14.08 -37.48 -41.88
C PRO A 414 -14.29 -36.82 -40.52
N LEU A 415 -13.53 -35.76 -40.23
CA LEU A 415 -14.18 -34.71 -39.44
C LEU A 415 -15.42 -34.37 -40.25
N GLN A 416 -16.58 -34.55 -39.64
CA GLN A 416 -17.79 -33.96 -40.17
C GLN A 416 -17.46 -32.49 -40.43
N GLU A 417 -17.24 -32.16 -41.70
CA GLU A 417 -17.73 -30.91 -42.23
C GLU A 417 -19.25 -30.98 -42.00
N GLU A 418 -19.70 -30.69 -40.78
CA GLU A 418 -20.88 -29.85 -40.73
C GLU A 418 -20.52 -28.66 -41.61
N ASN A 419 -21.39 -28.37 -42.58
CA ASN A 419 -21.32 -27.16 -43.38
C ASN A 419 -21.27 -25.97 -42.42
N PHE A 420 -20.08 -25.62 -41.93
CA PHE A 420 -19.85 -24.47 -41.09
C PHE A 420 -19.88 -23.30 -42.04
N ASP A 421 -21.09 -22.81 -42.30
CA ASP A 421 -21.31 -21.59 -43.05
C ASP A 421 -20.85 -20.43 -42.17
N PHE A 422 -19.55 -20.14 -42.25
CA PHE A 422 -18.90 -19.05 -41.53
C PHE A 422 -19.50 -17.68 -41.88
N ARG A 423 -20.19 -17.56 -43.03
CA ARG A 423 -20.94 -16.35 -43.40
C ARG A 423 -22.26 -16.28 -42.64
N GLU A 424 -22.98 -17.38 -42.50
CA GLU A 424 -24.19 -17.42 -41.66
C GLU A 424 -23.84 -17.14 -40.19
N GLU A 425 -22.77 -17.74 -39.68
CA GLU A 425 -22.37 -17.60 -38.28
C GLU A 425 -21.84 -16.20 -37.96
N ALA A 426 -21.01 -15.62 -38.84
CA ALA A 426 -20.64 -14.21 -38.72
C ALA A 426 -21.87 -13.29 -38.84
N GLY A 427 -22.88 -13.67 -39.63
CA GLY A 427 -24.11 -12.91 -39.79
C GLY A 427 -24.94 -12.87 -38.50
N LYS A 428 -25.05 -13.99 -37.79
CA LYS A 428 -25.67 -14.05 -36.47
C LYS A 428 -24.97 -13.15 -35.45
N LEU A 429 -23.63 -13.11 -35.48
CA LEU A 429 -22.86 -12.24 -34.61
C LEU A 429 -23.08 -10.75 -34.93
N VAL A 430 -23.24 -10.38 -36.20
CA VAL A 430 -23.58 -9.00 -36.59
C VAL A 430 -24.95 -8.60 -36.06
N GLU A 431 -25.99 -9.43 -36.23
CA GLU A 431 -27.33 -9.12 -35.71
C GLU A 431 -27.36 -9.07 -34.17
N LYS A 432 -26.58 -9.93 -33.51
CA LYS A 432 -26.36 -9.88 -32.07
C LYS A 432 -25.69 -8.57 -31.64
N ALA A 433 -24.67 -8.11 -32.37
CA ALA A 433 -23.99 -6.84 -32.09
C ALA A 433 -24.95 -5.65 -32.18
N ILE A 434 -25.83 -5.63 -33.18
CA ILE A 434 -26.88 -4.59 -33.33
C ILE A 434 -27.84 -4.61 -32.13
N SER A 435 -28.32 -5.80 -31.75
CA SER A 435 -29.24 -5.95 -30.60
C SER A 435 -28.61 -5.46 -29.29
N LEU A 436 -27.34 -5.82 -29.05
CA LEU A 436 -26.58 -5.37 -27.87
C LEU A 436 -26.40 -3.84 -27.86
N TYR A 437 -26.25 -3.23 -29.03
CA TYR A 437 -26.13 -1.78 -29.15
C TYR A 437 -27.45 -1.07 -28.78
N GLU A 438 -28.59 -1.57 -29.26
CA GLU A 438 -29.93 -1.06 -28.93
C GLU A 438 -30.22 -1.19 -27.42
N GLU A 439 -29.74 -2.27 -26.79
CA GLU A 439 -29.81 -2.50 -25.34
C GLU A 439 -28.81 -1.64 -24.52
N LYS A 440 -28.05 -0.76 -25.18
CA LYS A 440 -27.00 0.10 -24.58
C LYS A 440 -25.83 -0.67 -23.95
N GLN A 441 -25.66 -1.94 -24.33
CA GLN A 441 -24.50 -2.76 -23.96
C GLN A 441 -23.36 -2.52 -24.96
N PHE A 442 -22.85 -1.29 -24.98
CA PHE A 442 -21.96 -0.82 -26.03
C PHE A 442 -20.64 -1.59 -26.11
N LYS A 443 -20.04 -1.92 -24.97
CA LYS A 443 -18.80 -2.70 -24.92
C LYS A 443 -18.99 -4.06 -25.60
N GLU A 444 -20.06 -4.76 -25.24
CA GLU A 444 -20.41 -6.06 -25.78
C GLU A 444 -20.79 -5.98 -27.26
N ALA A 445 -21.44 -4.88 -27.68
CA ALA A 445 -21.81 -4.64 -29.07
C ALA A 445 -20.58 -4.50 -29.99
N TYR A 446 -19.64 -3.60 -29.65
CA TYR A 446 -18.42 -3.42 -30.46
C TYR A 446 -17.55 -4.68 -30.47
N GLY A 447 -17.40 -5.35 -29.31
CA GLY A 447 -16.67 -6.60 -29.20
C GLY A 447 -17.23 -7.72 -30.07
N THR A 448 -18.55 -7.86 -30.07
CA THR A 448 -19.25 -8.86 -30.89
C THR A 448 -19.15 -8.52 -32.39
N ALA A 449 -19.20 -7.24 -32.77
CA ALA A 449 -18.97 -6.82 -34.16
C ALA A 449 -17.53 -7.12 -34.62
N ALA A 450 -16.53 -6.86 -33.80
CA ALA A 450 -15.14 -7.22 -34.08
C ALA A 450 -14.92 -8.73 -34.15
N GLN A 451 -15.63 -9.51 -33.33
CA GLN A 451 -15.61 -10.96 -33.39
C GLN A 451 -16.20 -11.48 -34.71
N ALA A 452 -17.33 -10.92 -35.17
CA ALA A 452 -17.95 -11.27 -36.44
C ALA A 452 -16.98 -11.05 -37.61
N LEU A 453 -16.34 -9.88 -37.64
CA LEU A 453 -15.34 -9.54 -38.66
C LEU A 453 -14.15 -10.49 -38.65
N ARG A 454 -13.62 -10.81 -37.45
CA ARG A 454 -12.48 -11.73 -37.31
C ARG A 454 -12.80 -13.15 -37.75
N LEU A 455 -13.97 -13.65 -37.37
CA LEU A 455 -14.45 -14.97 -37.78
C LEU A 455 -14.53 -15.05 -39.30
N TYR A 456 -15.20 -14.08 -39.93
CA TYR A 456 -15.37 -14.05 -41.38
C TYR A 456 -14.03 -13.99 -42.12
N LEU A 457 -13.15 -13.05 -41.76
CA LEU A 457 -11.85 -12.88 -42.44
C LEU A 457 -10.91 -14.06 -42.20
N SER A 458 -10.95 -14.67 -41.02
CA SER A 458 -10.16 -15.87 -40.71
C SER A 458 -10.51 -17.04 -41.64
N TYR A 459 -11.81 -17.28 -41.86
CA TYR A 459 -12.25 -18.35 -42.74
C TYR A 459 -12.07 -18.00 -44.22
N LYS A 460 -12.35 -16.75 -44.62
CA LYS A 460 -12.17 -16.25 -45.99
C LYS A 460 -10.72 -16.40 -46.48
N TYR A 461 -9.75 -16.06 -45.64
CA TYR A 461 -8.32 -16.10 -46.03
C TYR A 461 -7.60 -17.39 -45.59
N GLY A 462 -8.33 -18.41 -45.12
CA GLY A 462 -7.81 -19.75 -44.93
C GLY A 462 -7.09 -20.03 -43.61
N LEU A 463 -7.28 -19.18 -42.59
CA LEU A 463 -6.85 -19.47 -41.21
C LEU A 463 -7.76 -20.51 -40.54
N LYS A 464 -9.08 -20.46 -40.83
CA LYS A 464 -10.11 -21.42 -40.35
C LYS A 464 -10.03 -21.72 -38.84
N LYS A 465 -9.69 -20.70 -38.05
CA LYS A 465 -9.57 -20.79 -36.59
C LYS A 465 -9.88 -19.46 -35.94
N GLU A 466 -10.15 -19.46 -34.65
CA GLU A 466 -10.27 -18.21 -33.89
C GLU A 466 -8.91 -17.50 -33.81
N VAL A 467 -8.92 -16.19 -33.99
CA VAL A 467 -7.72 -15.33 -34.01
C VAL A 467 -7.97 -14.03 -33.28
N THR A 468 -6.92 -13.42 -32.74
CA THR A 468 -6.97 -12.07 -32.15
C THR A 468 -6.89 -10.97 -33.22
N ASN A 469 -7.21 -9.72 -32.85
CA ASN A 469 -7.13 -8.56 -33.77
C ASN A 469 -5.72 -8.45 -34.37
N SER A 470 -4.68 -8.53 -33.54
CA SER A 470 -3.28 -8.39 -33.96
C SER A 470 -2.81 -9.56 -34.84
N GLU A 471 -3.22 -10.79 -34.53
CA GLU A 471 -2.89 -11.96 -35.35
C GLU A 471 -3.53 -11.89 -36.74
N LEU A 472 -4.79 -11.44 -36.82
CA LEU A 472 -5.48 -11.27 -38.09
C LEU A 472 -4.84 -10.17 -38.94
N MET A 473 -4.56 -8.99 -38.37
CA MET A 473 -3.95 -7.89 -39.12
C MET A 473 -2.55 -8.24 -39.63
N ASN A 474 -1.72 -8.88 -38.81
CA ASN A 474 -0.41 -9.37 -39.25
C ASN A 474 -0.54 -10.40 -40.37
N TYR A 475 -1.56 -11.25 -40.34
CA TYR A 475 -1.80 -12.23 -41.40
C TYR A 475 -2.24 -11.58 -42.72
N LEU A 476 -3.17 -10.62 -42.68
CA LEU A 476 -3.67 -9.93 -43.87
C LEU A 476 -2.61 -9.04 -44.52
N LYS A 477 -1.80 -8.34 -43.71
CA LYS A 477 -0.69 -7.49 -44.18
C LYS A 477 0.36 -8.27 -44.99
N ASN A 478 0.57 -9.54 -44.66
CA ASN A 478 1.51 -10.43 -45.35
C ASN A 478 0.97 -11.02 -46.67
N ARG A 479 -0.30 -10.77 -47.03
CA ARG A 479 -0.97 -11.31 -48.23
C ARG A 479 -1.40 -10.26 -49.26
N ASP A 480 -0.97 -9.01 -49.10
CA ASP A 480 -1.31 -7.89 -50.00
C ASP A 480 -2.82 -7.70 -50.21
N VAL A 481 -3.61 -7.97 -49.17
CA VAL A 481 -5.06 -7.77 -49.14
C VAL A 481 -5.34 -6.36 -48.61
N GLU A 482 -6.30 -5.64 -49.17
CA GLU A 482 -6.74 -4.35 -48.62
C GLU A 482 -7.31 -4.55 -47.19
N TYR A 483 -6.56 -4.14 -46.16
CA TYR A 483 -6.89 -4.41 -44.76
C TYR A 483 -7.14 -3.15 -43.91
N GLU A 484 -6.91 -1.96 -44.45
CA GLU A 484 -6.98 -0.69 -43.70
C GLU A 484 -8.37 -0.41 -43.13
N LYS A 485 -9.42 -0.71 -43.91
CA LYS A 485 -10.83 -0.59 -43.45
C LYS A 485 -11.16 -1.56 -42.31
N PHE A 486 -10.51 -2.73 -42.27
CA PHE A 486 -10.70 -3.72 -41.20
C PHE A 486 -9.91 -3.34 -39.95
N ASP A 487 -8.70 -2.82 -40.10
CA ASP A 487 -7.88 -2.33 -39.00
C ASP A 487 -8.61 -1.20 -38.24
N ARG A 488 -9.21 -0.25 -38.97
CA ARG A 488 -10.04 0.82 -38.38
C ARG A 488 -11.19 0.26 -37.54
N CYS A 489 -11.93 -0.74 -38.03
CA CYS A 489 -13.03 -1.37 -37.29
C CYS A 489 -12.55 -2.09 -36.01
N LEU A 490 -11.43 -2.80 -36.08
CA LEU A 490 -10.89 -3.54 -34.93
C LEU A 490 -10.27 -2.62 -33.88
N GLN A 491 -9.63 -1.53 -34.30
CA GLN A 491 -9.12 -0.50 -33.40
C GLN A 491 -10.26 0.24 -32.71
N LEU A 492 -11.31 0.60 -33.45
CA LEU A 492 -12.51 1.23 -32.91
C LEU A 492 -13.14 0.38 -31.79
N SER A 493 -13.32 -0.92 -32.04
CA SER A 493 -13.79 -1.85 -31.01
C SER A 493 -12.89 -1.89 -29.78
N SER A 494 -11.57 -1.95 -30.01
CA SER A 494 -10.60 -2.01 -28.91
C SER A 494 -10.64 -0.77 -28.02
N LEU A 495 -10.89 0.42 -28.60
CA LEU A 495 -11.02 1.67 -27.86
C LEU A 495 -12.28 1.73 -27.00
N VAL A 496 -13.40 1.20 -27.48
CA VAL A 496 -14.65 1.14 -26.72
C VAL A 496 -14.58 0.07 -25.64
N GLU A 497 -14.00 -1.10 -25.94
CA GLU A 497 -13.94 -2.24 -25.00
C GLU A 497 -12.95 -2.03 -23.85
N PHE A 498 -11.80 -1.40 -24.13
CA PHE A 498 -10.68 -1.35 -23.20
C PHE A 498 -10.26 0.08 -22.81
N ALA A 499 -10.45 1.06 -23.69
CA ALA A 499 -10.01 2.44 -23.44
C ALA A 499 -11.12 3.39 -22.95
N LYS A 500 -12.32 2.86 -22.64
CA LYS A 500 -13.49 3.61 -22.16
C LYS A 500 -13.87 4.79 -23.08
N ARG A 501 -13.60 4.69 -24.38
CA ARG A 501 -14.07 5.69 -25.35
C ARG A 501 -15.60 5.68 -25.38
N MET A 502 -16.23 6.87 -25.39
CA MET A 502 -17.68 6.95 -25.55
C MET A 502 -18.09 6.42 -26.92
N PRO A 503 -19.11 5.54 -26.99
CA PRO A 503 -19.62 5.00 -28.24
C PRO A 503 -20.27 6.10 -29.08
N ASP A 504 -20.16 5.98 -30.40
CA ASP A 504 -20.74 6.91 -31.37
C ASP A 504 -21.64 6.13 -32.33
N ASP A 505 -22.88 6.61 -32.49
CA ASP A 505 -23.91 5.93 -33.29
C ASP A 505 -23.48 5.80 -34.77
N GLY A 506 -22.87 6.87 -35.32
CA GLY A 506 -22.44 6.89 -36.72
C GLY A 506 -21.24 5.99 -36.97
N GLU A 507 -20.27 5.94 -36.05
CA GLU A 507 -19.12 5.05 -36.17
C GLU A 507 -19.48 3.57 -35.99
N PHE A 508 -20.47 3.27 -35.15
CA PHE A 508 -20.97 1.89 -35.04
C PHE A 508 -21.74 1.47 -36.29
N GLU A 509 -22.59 2.33 -36.83
CA GLU A 509 -23.32 2.06 -38.08
C GLU A 509 -22.34 1.85 -39.25
N GLU A 510 -21.32 2.71 -39.39
CA GLU A 510 -20.24 2.58 -40.38
C GLU A 510 -19.51 1.23 -40.23
N MET A 511 -19.18 0.82 -39.00
CA MET A 511 -18.54 -0.47 -38.72
C MET A 511 -19.42 -1.65 -39.16
N ILE A 512 -20.71 -1.62 -38.84
CA ILE A 512 -21.66 -2.68 -39.22
C ILE A 512 -21.85 -2.73 -40.74
N GLU A 513 -21.91 -1.58 -41.41
CA GLU A 513 -22.00 -1.49 -42.88
C GLU A 513 -20.76 -2.12 -43.54
N ILE A 514 -19.55 -1.76 -43.09
CA ILE A 514 -18.30 -2.33 -43.60
C ILE A 514 -18.28 -3.86 -43.43
N ILE A 515 -18.73 -4.38 -42.27
CA ILE A 515 -18.78 -5.83 -42.04
C ILE A 515 -19.81 -6.48 -42.96
N LYS A 516 -21.03 -5.95 -43.05
CA LYS A 516 -22.11 -6.49 -43.88
C LYS A 516 -21.72 -6.49 -45.37
N ASP A 517 -21.07 -5.44 -45.86
CA ASP A 517 -20.67 -5.35 -47.27
C ASP A 517 -19.48 -6.24 -47.61
N THR A 518 -18.50 -6.32 -46.71
CA THR A 518 -17.40 -7.30 -46.82
C THR A 518 -17.91 -8.73 -46.87
N MET A 519 -19.00 -8.99 -46.15
CA MET A 519 -19.69 -10.27 -46.24
C MET A 519 -20.45 -10.41 -47.56
N LYS A 520 -21.03 -9.38 -48.17
CA LYS A 520 -21.80 -9.49 -49.43
C LYS A 520 -20.96 -9.67 -50.69
N ASP A 521 -19.72 -9.19 -50.73
CA ASP A 521 -18.93 -8.95 -51.95
C ASP A 521 -18.58 -10.13 -52.87
N GLU A 522 -19.04 -11.37 -52.65
CA GLU A 522 -18.77 -12.49 -53.58
C GLU A 522 -19.98 -13.42 -53.73
N LYS A 523 -20.95 -12.99 -54.54
CA LYS A 523 -21.99 -13.85 -55.13
C LYS A 523 -21.74 -14.12 -56.63
N ASN A 524 -20.49 -14.00 -57.10
CA ASN A 524 -20.10 -14.29 -58.49
C ASN A 524 -18.99 -15.35 -58.53
#